data_AF-A0A952K0Z0-F1
#
_entry.id   AF-A0A952K0Z0-F1
#
_cell.length_a   1.000
_cell.length_b   1.000
_cell.length_c   1.000
_cell.angle_alpha   90.00
_cell.angle_beta   90.00
_cell.angle_gamma   90.00
#
_symmetry.space_group_name_H-M   'P 1'
#
loop_
_entity.id
_entity.type
_entity.pdbx_description
1 polymer ?
#
loop_
_entity_poly.entity_id
_entity_poly.type
_entity_poly.pdbx_seq_one_letter_code
_entity_poly.pdbx_strand_id
1 'polypeptide(L)'
;MAQAPRTRYANCGDIDIAYQILGDGPVDLLAMPGPFIPIDSIDAEPSMYRFHRRLASFARVIRFDHRGMGLSSRVPSLDVVGPTFWAEDAIAVMDAADCERAAIVTSGVNAVAGLVLAADHPERVRSLVVVNGAARTLWAPDYPMGADTTRADPFRTVAIEPDAVEQGFDVLAAVAPTVADDQAFRMWWDAAGNRSASPRMARAVAEILLASDARDRLSRIAAPTLILHRRDSTFVNPGHGRYLAAHIVGSRYVELPGADSLYWTGDSAPILDEIEEFVTGVRGGSDAERMLTTIVFTDIVGSTQKAAALGDDRWHALLDNHDNVVRHELQRHRGREVNTVGDGFVAMFTSPSVAIDCADAIVSAVRPLGIEVRAGIHAGEVEVRGDDIAGMAVHIGARVTALAAPSEVLVSSTVREIVTGSRRHFTDRGEYDLKGVPGRWRV
;
A
#
# COMPACT_ATOMS: atom_id res chain seq x y z
N MET A 1 -15.87 0.45 4.60
CA MET A 1 -14.85 -0.63 4.65
C MET A 1 -14.89 -1.39 3.34
N ALA A 2 -13.79 -1.42 2.57
CA ALA A 2 -13.71 -2.28 1.40
C ALA A 2 -13.76 -3.76 1.84
N GLN A 3 -14.54 -4.59 1.15
CA GLN A 3 -14.67 -6.01 1.47
C GLN A 3 -13.32 -6.72 1.27
N ALA A 4 -12.92 -7.57 2.23
CA ALA A 4 -11.74 -8.41 2.10
C ALA A 4 -11.86 -9.31 0.85
N PRO A 5 -10.78 -9.51 0.08
CA PRO A 5 -10.85 -10.31 -1.15
C PRO A 5 -11.19 -11.77 -0.83
N ARG A 6 -12.13 -12.32 -1.58
CA ARG A 6 -12.56 -13.72 -1.42
C ARG A 6 -11.47 -14.66 -1.97
N THR A 7 -11.02 -15.60 -1.14
CA THR A 7 -10.15 -16.71 -1.56
C THR A 7 -10.90 -17.66 -2.48
N ARG A 8 -10.25 -18.03 -3.59
CA ARG A 8 -10.68 -19.00 -4.60
C ARG A 8 -9.57 -20.04 -4.78
N TYR A 9 -9.86 -21.11 -5.51
CA TYR A 9 -8.93 -22.21 -5.72
C TYR A 9 -8.85 -22.54 -7.21
N ALA A 10 -7.63 -22.65 -7.71
CA ALA A 10 -7.32 -23.08 -9.07
C ALA A 10 -6.84 -24.54 -9.03
N ASN A 11 -7.30 -25.39 -9.94
CA ASN A 11 -6.84 -26.76 -10.02
C ASN A 11 -5.53 -26.83 -10.80
N CYS A 12 -4.49 -27.39 -10.18
CA CYS A 12 -3.18 -27.66 -10.79
C CYS A 12 -2.87 -29.15 -10.64
N GLY A 13 -3.45 -29.97 -11.50
CA GLY A 13 -3.41 -31.44 -11.36
C GLY A 13 -4.20 -31.89 -10.14
N ASP A 14 -3.54 -32.57 -9.21
CA ASP A 14 -4.18 -33.08 -7.98
C ASP A 14 -4.09 -32.09 -6.78
N ILE A 15 -3.65 -30.85 -7.04
CA ILE A 15 -3.39 -29.82 -6.02
C ILE A 15 -4.29 -28.61 -6.31
N ASP A 16 -4.92 -28.07 -5.27
CA ASP A 16 -5.64 -26.81 -5.33
C ASP A 16 -4.73 -25.65 -4.90
N ILE A 17 -4.64 -24.63 -5.75
CA ILE A 17 -3.83 -23.43 -5.54
C ILE A 17 -4.76 -22.29 -5.10
N ALA A 18 -4.60 -21.83 -3.86
CA ALA A 18 -5.38 -20.74 -3.31
C ALA A 18 -4.95 -19.41 -3.93
N TYR A 19 -5.92 -18.63 -4.41
CA TYR A 19 -5.68 -17.31 -4.99
C TYR A 19 -6.77 -16.30 -4.63
N GLN A 20 -6.43 -15.02 -4.79
CA GLN A 20 -7.32 -13.88 -4.58
C GLN A 20 -7.16 -12.88 -5.73
N ILE A 21 -8.25 -12.17 -6.03
CA ILE A 21 -8.28 -11.09 -7.04
C ILE A 21 -8.66 -9.78 -6.36
N LEU A 22 -7.94 -8.71 -6.70
CA LEU A 22 -8.18 -7.35 -6.23
C LEU A 22 -8.19 -6.37 -7.41
N GLY A 23 -9.08 -5.39 -7.37
CA GLY A 23 -9.21 -4.40 -8.44
C GLY A 23 -9.88 -4.95 -9.70
N ASP A 24 -10.22 -4.04 -10.59
CA ASP A 24 -10.89 -4.27 -11.88
C ASP A 24 -10.21 -3.50 -13.01
N GLY A 25 -8.95 -3.10 -12.79
CA GLY A 25 -8.15 -2.37 -13.76
C GLY A 25 -7.93 -3.14 -15.07
N PRO A 26 -7.61 -2.43 -16.17
CA PRO A 26 -7.59 -3.01 -17.52
C PRO A 26 -6.38 -3.90 -17.80
N VAL A 27 -5.42 -3.99 -16.88
CA VAL A 27 -4.24 -4.83 -17.00
C VAL A 27 -4.27 -5.90 -15.93
N ASP A 28 -4.12 -7.17 -16.34
CA ASP A 28 -3.90 -8.27 -15.40
C ASP A 28 -2.48 -8.22 -14.87
N LEU A 29 -2.34 -8.25 -13.54
CA LEU A 29 -1.07 -8.28 -12.85
C LEU A 29 -1.04 -9.49 -11.92
N LEU A 30 -0.12 -10.42 -12.16
CA LEU A 30 0.13 -11.55 -11.28
C LEU A 30 1.24 -11.18 -10.30
N ALA A 31 0.87 -11.01 -9.03
CA ALA A 31 1.81 -10.81 -7.93
C ALA A 31 2.26 -12.18 -7.40
N MET A 32 3.57 -12.42 -7.44
CA MET A 32 4.24 -13.61 -6.89
C MET A 32 5.08 -13.17 -5.67
N PRO A 33 4.44 -12.89 -4.50
CA PRO A 33 5.08 -12.27 -3.34
C PRO A 33 6.06 -13.17 -2.57
N GLY A 34 6.31 -14.40 -3.04
CA GLY A 34 7.13 -15.38 -2.35
C GLY A 34 6.35 -16.18 -1.30
N PRO A 35 6.87 -17.35 -0.88
CA PRO A 35 6.04 -18.39 -0.29
C PRO A 35 5.69 -18.19 1.19
N PHE A 36 6.34 -17.26 1.89
CA PHE A 36 6.33 -17.22 3.36
C PHE A 36 5.25 -16.34 3.99
N ILE A 37 4.50 -15.56 3.19
CA ILE A 37 3.37 -14.74 3.67
C ILE A 37 2.10 -15.20 2.95
N PRO A 38 1.17 -15.86 3.66
CA PRO A 38 -0.08 -16.33 3.06
C PRO A 38 -0.95 -15.19 2.58
N ILE A 39 -1.68 -15.40 1.47
CA ILE A 39 -2.56 -14.37 0.90
C ILE A 39 -3.67 -13.88 1.83
N ASP A 40 -4.07 -14.69 2.82
CA ASP A 40 -5.07 -14.32 3.83
C ASP A 40 -4.51 -13.44 4.96
N SER A 41 -3.19 -13.33 5.06
CA SER A 41 -2.48 -12.58 6.10
C SER A 41 -2.02 -11.21 5.62
N ILE A 42 -2.01 -10.99 4.30
CA ILE A 42 -1.52 -9.76 3.67
C ILE A 42 -2.29 -8.51 4.12
N ASP A 43 -3.62 -8.58 4.15
CA ASP A 43 -4.46 -7.40 4.42
C ASP A 43 -4.42 -6.98 5.90
N ALA A 44 -3.84 -7.81 6.78
CA ALA A 44 -3.66 -7.51 8.20
C ALA A 44 -2.44 -6.62 8.49
N GLU A 45 -1.47 -6.53 7.57
CA GLU A 45 -0.30 -5.66 7.72
C GLU A 45 -0.50 -4.37 6.91
N PRO A 46 -0.57 -3.19 7.57
CA PRO A 46 -0.92 -1.94 6.90
C PRO A 46 -0.02 -1.58 5.72
N SER A 47 1.29 -1.85 5.81
CA SER A 47 2.23 -1.56 4.72
C SER A 47 1.96 -2.42 3.47
N MET A 48 1.76 -3.72 3.66
CA MET A 48 1.51 -4.68 2.59
C MET A 48 0.10 -4.51 1.99
N TYR A 49 -0.90 -4.23 2.84
CA TYR A 49 -2.25 -3.86 2.41
C TYR A 49 -2.22 -2.65 1.47
N ARG A 50 -1.55 -1.55 1.88
CA ARG A 50 -1.44 -0.34 1.05
C ARG A 50 -0.73 -0.61 -0.27
N PHE A 51 0.34 -1.39 -0.26
CA PHE A 51 1.09 -1.73 -1.47
C PHE A 51 0.21 -2.44 -2.50
N HIS A 52 -0.49 -3.52 -2.10
CA HIS A 52 -1.36 -4.26 -3.03
C HIS A 52 -2.61 -3.49 -3.43
N ARG A 53 -3.14 -2.61 -2.56
CA ARG A 53 -4.23 -1.71 -2.94
C ARG A 53 -3.79 -0.67 -3.96
N ARG A 54 -2.54 -0.20 -3.90
CA ARG A 54 -1.98 0.69 -4.91
C ARG A 54 -1.80 -0.03 -6.25
N LEU A 55 -1.31 -1.27 -6.27
CA LEU A 55 -1.31 -2.06 -7.51
C LEU A 55 -2.74 -2.24 -8.06
N ALA A 56 -3.71 -2.54 -7.19
CA ALA A 56 -5.11 -2.73 -7.57
C ALA A 56 -5.81 -1.45 -8.03
N SER A 57 -5.21 -0.26 -7.84
CA SER A 57 -5.78 0.99 -8.34
C SER A 57 -5.59 1.18 -9.84
N PHE A 58 -4.67 0.44 -10.46
CA PHE A 58 -4.38 0.53 -11.91
C PHE A 58 -4.35 -0.83 -12.61
N ALA A 59 -4.51 -1.94 -11.88
CA ALA A 59 -4.50 -3.29 -12.41
C ALA A 59 -5.55 -4.19 -11.74
N ARG A 60 -5.96 -5.27 -12.43
CA ARG A 60 -6.61 -6.42 -11.82
C ARG A 60 -5.50 -7.32 -11.26
N VAL A 61 -5.28 -7.24 -9.96
CA VAL A 61 -4.19 -7.93 -9.25
C VAL A 61 -4.64 -9.33 -8.85
N ILE A 62 -3.91 -10.33 -9.33
CA ILE A 62 -4.06 -11.75 -8.97
C ILE A 62 -2.88 -12.11 -8.06
N ARG A 63 -3.16 -12.65 -6.88
CA ARG A 63 -2.14 -13.13 -5.93
C ARG A 63 -2.49 -14.53 -5.46
N PHE A 64 -1.50 -15.37 -5.19
CA PHE A 64 -1.73 -16.76 -4.82
C PHE A 64 -0.67 -17.30 -3.86
N ASP A 65 -1.03 -18.36 -3.15
CA ASP A 65 -0.10 -19.14 -2.34
C ASP A 65 0.50 -20.27 -3.19
N HIS A 66 1.81 -20.42 -3.20
CA HIS A 66 2.46 -21.55 -3.88
C HIS A 66 1.99 -22.90 -3.30
N ARG A 67 2.04 -23.98 -4.10
CA ARG A 67 1.74 -25.32 -3.62
C ARG A 67 2.48 -25.65 -2.32
N GLY A 68 1.79 -26.29 -1.37
CA GLY A 68 2.33 -26.62 -0.07
C GLY A 68 2.43 -25.45 0.93
N MET A 69 2.09 -24.23 0.52
CA MET A 69 2.18 -23.02 1.33
C MET A 69 0.80 -22.37 1.52
N GLY A 70 0.65 -21.62 2.61
CA GLY A 70 -0.54 -20.86 2.95
C GLY A 70 -1.81 -21.71 2.90
N LEU A 71 -2.78 -21.25 2.11
CA LEU A 71 -4.08 -21.90 1.93
C LEU A 71 -4.10 -22.94 0.80
N SER A 72 -3.02 -23.10 0.03
CA SER A 72 -2.92 -24.10 -1.04
C SER A 72 -2.77 -25.52 -0.49
N SER A 73 -3.13 -26.53 -1.29
CA SER A 73 -3.06 -27.92 -0.86
C SER A 73 -1.64 -28.32 -0.46
N ARG A 74 -1.56 -29.21 0.52
CA ARG A 74 -0.29 -29.87 0.87
C ARG A 74 0.16 -30.74 -0.30
N VAL A 75 1.47 -30.79 -0.53
CA VAL A 75 2.07 -31.62 -1.57
C VAL A 75 2.29 -33.06 -1.09
N PRO A 76 2.17 -34.05 -1.98
CA PRO A 76 2.38 -35.46 -1.64
C PRO A 76 3.87 -35.81 -1.45
N SER A 77 4.78 -35.12 -2.15
CA SER A 77 6.24 -35.24 -2.04
C SER A 77 6.89 -33.87 -2.20
N LEU A 78 8.16 -33.75 -1.79
CA LEU A 78 8.97 -32.55 -2.05
C LEU A 78 9.50 -32.49 -3.49
N ASP A 79 9.48 -33.62 -4.23
CA ASP A 79 9.93 -33.68 -5.63
C ASP A 79 9.07 -32.84 -6.58
N VAL A 80 7.88 -32.44 -6.14
CA VAL A 80 6.93 -31.61 -6.91
C VAL A 80 6.92 -30.15 -6.44
N VAL A 81 7.97 -29.71 -5.73
CA VAL A 81 8.14 -28.34 -5.24
C VAL A 81 9.38 -27.73 -5.88
N GLY A 82 9.25 -26.49 -6.35
CA GLY A 82 10.38 -25.71 -6.86
C GLY A 82 9.98 -24.76 -7.98
N PRO A 83 10.95 -24.00 -8.54
CA PRO A 83 10.68 -22.89 -9.45
C PRO A 83 9.82 -23.25 -10.67
N THR A 84 10.05 -24.41 -11.29
CA THR A 84 9.24 -24.91 -12.41
C THR A 84 7.80 -25.17 -12.00
N PHE A 85 7.61 -25.88 -10.89
CA PHE A 85 6.28 -26.19 -10.36
C PHE A 85 5.53 -24.95 -9.88
N TRP A 86 6.24 -23.95 -9.33
CA TRP A 86 5.65 -22.67 -8.96
C TRP A 86 5.25 -21.81 -10.17
N ALA A 87 5.94 -21.96 -11.30
CA ALA A 87 5.51 -21.37 -12.57
C ALA A 87 4.26 -22.07 -13.09
N GLU A 88 4.14 -23.40 -12.98
CA GLU A 88 2.92 -24.13 -13.31
C GLU A 88 1.73 -23.72 -12.42
N ASP A 89 1.96 -23.50 -11.12
CA ASP A 89 0.94 -22.97 -10.20
C ASP A 89 0.42 -21.61 -10.68
N ALA A 90 1.32 -20.72 -11.11
CA ALA A 90 0.96 -19.42 -11.67
C ALA A 90 0.10 -19.56 -12.93
N ILE A 91 0.44 -20.49 -13.83
CA ILE A 91 -0.36 -20.77 -15.03
C ILE A 91 -1.76 -21.26 -14.66
N ALA A 92 -1.88 -22.22 -13.75
CA ALA A 92 -3.17 -22.74 -13.30
C ALA A 92 -4.05 -21.63 -12.69
N VAL A 93 -3.45 -20.75 -11.88
CA VAL A 93 -4.14 -19.59 -11.28
C VAL A 93 -4.59 -18.60 -12.35
N MET A 94 -3.74 -18.31 -13.34
CA MET A 94 -4.09 -17.43 -14.45
C MET A 94 -5.27 -18.00 -15.25
N ASP A 95 -5.25 -19.29 -15.57
CA ASP A 95 -6.35 -19.96 -16.29
C ASP A 95 -7.66 -19.90 -15.48
N ALA A 96 -7.62 -20.20 -14.17
CA ALA A 96 -8.78 -20.14 -13.31
C ALA A 96 -9.32 -18.71 -13.05
N ALA A 97 -8.52 -17.69 -13.32
CA ALA A 97 -8.87 -16.28 -13.20
C ALA A 97 -9.32 -15.65 -14.54
N ASP A 98 -9.45 -16.45 -15.60
CA ASP A 98 -9.68 -15.99 -16.97
C ASP A 98 -8.64 -14.93 -17.38
N CYS A 99 -7.37 -15.21 -17.11
CA CYS A 99 -6.23 -14.35 -17.43
C CYS A 99 -5.35 -15.02 -18.50
N GLU A 100 -5.49 -14.56 -19.74
CA GLU A 100 -4.70 -15.09 -20.86
C GLU A 100 -3.21 -14.69 -20.73
N ARG A 101 -2.94 -13.42 -20.40
CA ARG A 101 -1.58 -12.88 -20.32
C ARG A 101 -1.47 -11.78 -19.25
N ALA A 102 -0.49 -11.87 -18.36
CA ALA A 102 -0.35 -10.95 -17.23
C ALA A 102 1.01 -10.22 -17.21
N ALA A 103 1.04 -9.03 -16.60
CA ALA A 103 2.27 -8.45 -16.07
C ALA A 103 2.65 -9.24 -14.80
N ILE A 104 3.88 -9.75 -14.73
CA ILE A 104 4.35 -10.56 -13.60
C ILE A 104 5.17 -9.67 -12.66
N VAL A 105 4.81 -9.61 -11.39
CA VAL A 105 5.62 -8.94 -10.35
C VAL A 105 6.18 -9.99 -9.41
N THR A 106 7.50 -10.07 -9.33
CA THR A 106 8.21 -11.01 -8.45
C THR A 106 9.35 -10.32 -7.71
N SER A 107 9.83 -10.92 -6.62
CA SER A 107 10.80 -10.25 -5.76
C SER A 107 11.75 -11.17 -5.01
N GLY A 108 12.88 -10.61 -4.57
CA GLY A 108 13.83 -11.32 -3.71
C GLY A 108 14.45 -12.55 -4.37
N VAL A 109 14.87 -13.51 -3.54
CA VAL A 109 15.30 -14.83 -4.00
C VAL A 109 14.16 -15.66 -4.62
N ASN A 110 12.91 -15.31 -4.32
CA ASN A 110 11.72 -15.93 -4.92
C ASN A 110 11.52 -15.54 -6.39
N ALA A 111 12.23 -14.51 -6.87
CA ALA A 111 12.21 -14.07 -8.26
C ALA A 111 12.48 -15.19 -9.26
N VAL A 112 13.20 -16.23 -8.85
CA VAL A 112 13.49 -17.41 -9.67
C VAL A 112 12.24 -18.05 -10.27
N ALA A 113 11.11 -18.08 -9.55
CA ALA A 113 9.86 -18.63 -10.06
C ALA A 113 9.28 -17.76 -11.20
N GLY A 114 9.29 -16.44 -11.04
CA GLY A 114 8.86 -15.50 -12.07
C GLY A 114 9.79 -15.47 -13.29
N LEU A 115 11.10 -15.65 -13.07
CA LEU A 115 12.09 -15.79 -14.16
C LEU A 115 11.87 -17.07 -14.97
N VAL A 116 11.59 -18.19 -14.29
CA VAL A 116 11.24 -19.47 -14.94
C VAL A 116 9.95 -19.33 -15.74
N LEU A 117 8.89 -18.76 -15.14
CA LEU A 117 7.62 -18.50 -15.82
C LEU A 117 7.81 -17.67 -17.09
N ALA A 118 8.57 -16.57 -17.01
CA ALA A 118 8.79 -15.68 -18.14
C ALA A 118 9.63 -16.29 -19.27
N ALA A 119 10.49 -17.25 -18.95
CA ALA A 119 11.34 -17.94 -19.92
C ALA A 119 10.66 -19.16 -20.55
N ASP A 120 9.93 -19.93 -19.75
CA ASP A 120 9.35 -21.21 -20.17
C ASP A 120 7.90 -21.05 -20.70
N HIS A 121 7.21 -19.94 -20.35
CA HIS A 121 5.86 -19.59 -20.82
C HIS A 121 5.75 -18.14 -21.34
N PRO A 122 6.57 -17.74 -22.34
CA PRO A 122 6.62 -16.35 -22.83
C PRO A 122 5.29 -15.84 -23.39
N GLU A 123 4.43 -16.73 -23.90
CA GLU A 123 3.08 -16.42 -24.39
C GLU A 123 2.13 -15.95 -23.29
N ARG A 124 2.40 -16.35 -22.03
CA ARG A 124 1.60 -16.01 -20.85
C ARG A 124 2.09 -14.75 -20.12
N VAL A 125 3.30 -14.28 -20.44
CA VAL A 125 3.90 -13.12 -19.77
C VAL A 125 3.88 -11.89 -20.67
N ARG A 126 3.08 -10.87 -20.29
CA ARG A 126 2.97 -9.58 -20.99
C ARG A 126 4.22 -8.75 -20.76
N SER A 127 4.64 -8.66 -19.51
CA SER A 127 5.84 -7.96 -19.06
C SER A 127 6.28 -8.57 -17.72
N LEU A 128 7.55 -8.38 -17.38
CA LEU A 128 8.14 -8.88 -16.14
C LEU A 128 8.68 -7.72 -15.31
N VAL A 129 8.32 -7.68 -14.03
CA VAL A 129 8.87 -6.77 -13.03
C VAL A 129 9.57 -7.60 -11.96
N VAL A 130 10.85 -7.32 -11.75
CA VAL A 130 11.66 -7.96 -10.72
C VAL A 130 12.09 -6.92 -9.69
N VAL A 131 11.62 -7.03 -8.45
CA VAL A 131 11.95 -6.11 -7.35
C VAL A 131 12.92 -6.76 -6.37
N ASN A 132 14.11 -6.18 -6.18
CA ASN A 132 15.16 -6.74 -5.33
C ASN A 132 15.46 -8.22 -5.65
N GLY A 133 15.39 -8.62 -6.93
CA GLY A 133 15.41 -10.03 -7.31
C GLY A 133 16.80 -10.59 -7.61
N ALA A 134 16.91 -11.92 -7.57
CA ALA A 134 18.13 -12.66 -7.89
C ALA A 134 17.86 -13.81 -8.87
N ALA A 135 18.81 -14.08 -9.78
CA ALA A 135 18.77 -15.24 -10.67
C ALA A 135 19.22 -16.53 -9.98
N ARG A 136 20.04 -16.38 -8.94
CA ARG A 136 20.64 -17.44 -8.13
C ARG A 136 20.88 -16.87 -6.73
N THR A 137 20.72 -17.71 -5.71
CA THR A 137 20.94 -17.32 -4.31
C THR A 137 22.41 -17.46 -3.91
N LEU A 138 23.02 -18.62 -4.16
CA LEU A 138 24.39 -18.92 -3.73
C LEU A 138 25.46 -18.33 -4.64
N TRP A 139 26.60 -18.02 -4.03
CA TRP A 139 27.82 -17.66 -4.72
C TRP A 139 28.24 -18.73 -5.74
N ALA A 140 28.80 -18.28 -6.85
CA ALA A 140 29.56 -19.11 -7.79
C ALA A 140 30.72 -18.26 -8.37
N PRO A 141 31.78 -18.87 -8.93
CA PRO A 141 32.88 -18.12 -9.53
C PRO A 141 32.45 -17.12 -10.60
N ASP A 142 31.40 -17.43 -11.35
CA ASP A 142 30.76 -16.60 -12.37
C ASP A 142 29.53 -15.82 -11.87
N TYR A 143 29.26 -15.88 -10.57
CA TYR A 143 28.17 -15.18 -9.90
C TYR A 143 28.61 -14.72 -8.49
N PRO A 144 29.52 -13.73 -8.42
CA PRO A 144 30.19 -13.36 -7.17
C PRO A 144 29.31 -12.60 -6.17
N MET A 145 28.14 -12.13 -6.58
CA MET A 145 27.19 -11.40 -5.74
C MET A 145 26.34 -12.32 -4.85
N GLY A 146 26.32 -13.64 -5.12
CA GLY A 146 25.56 -14.59 -4.31
C GLY A 146 26.14 -14.80 -2.91
N ALA A 147 25.32 -15.38 -2.04
CA ALA A 147 25.66 -15.71 -0.66
C ALA A 147 26.77 -16.79 -0.57
N ASP A 148 27.81 -16.53 0.22
CA ASP A 148 28.97 -17.43 0.38
C ASP A 148 28.79 -18.33 1.61
N THR A 149 28.52 -19.62 1.38
CA THR A 149 28.24 -20.61 2.44
C THR A 149 29.41 -20.95 3.36
N THR A 150 30.63 -20.50 3.03
CA THR A 150 31.85 -20.77 3.80
C THR A 150 32.17 -19.67 4.83
N ARG A 151 31.53 -18.50 4.70
CA ARG A 151 31.53 -17.44 5.69
C ARG A 151 30.27 -17.56 6.54
N ALA A 152 30.27 -16.98 7.74
CA ALA A 152 29.06 -16.86 8.55
C ALA A 152 28.06 -15.98 7.78
N ASP A 153 27.23 -16.61 6.94
CA ASP A 153 26.26 -15.95 6.08
C ASP A 153 24.87 -16.03 6.73
N PRO A 154 24.24 -14.87 7.01
CA PRO A 154 22.85 -14.76 7.48
C PRO A 154 21.88 -15.74 6.84
N PHE A 155 21.95 -15.95 5.52
CA PHE A 155 20.98 -16.78 4.81
C PHE A 155 20.98 -18.24 5.26
N ARG A 156 22.14 -18.81 5.60
CA ARG A 156 22.23 -20.21 6.05
C ARG A 156 21.64 -20.35 7.46
N THR A 157 21.95 -19.40 8.33
CA THR A 157 21.44 -19.31 9.69
C THR A 157 19.91 -19.18 9.68
N VAL A 158 19.33 -18.34 8.80
CA VAL A 158 17.86 -18.20 8.66
C VAL A 158 17.17 -19.39 7.99
N ALA A 159 17.75 -19.98 6.95
CA ALA A 159 17.06 -20.96 6.09
C ALA A 159 17.10 -22.40 6.62
N ILE A 160 18.12 -22.78 7.39
CA ILE A 160 18.42 -24.21 7.67
C ILE A 160 18.36 -24.55 9.17
N GLU A 161 18.58 -23.58 10.06
CA GLU A 161 18.66 -23.80 11.51
C GLU A 161 17.43 -23.20 12.22
N PRO A 162 16.45 -24.03 12.65
CA PRO A 162 15.31 -23.56 13.46
C PRO A 162 15.76 -22.81 14.72
N ASP A 163 16.89 -23.25 15.27
CA ASP A 163 17.48 -22.74 16.49
C ASP A 163 18.22 -21.41 16.26
N ALA A 164 18.39 -20.93 15.02
CA ALA A 164 19.08 -19.66 14.75
C ALA A 164 18.36 -18.46 15.37
N VAL A 165 17.02 -18.46 15.32
CA VAL A 165 16.18 -17.47 16.00
C VAL A 165 16.30 -17.65 17.51
N GLU A 166 16.37 -18.89 18.01
CA GLU A 166 16.60 -19.21 19.43
C GLU A 166 18.03 -18.87 19.91
N GLN A 167 19.00 -18.79 18.98
CA GLN A 167 20.40 -18.39 19.18
C GLN A 167 20.62 -16.88 18.98
N GLY A 168 19.55 -16.11 18.75
CA GLY A 168 19.58 -14.64 18.73
C GLY A 168 19.82 -14.00 17.36
N PHE A 169 19.68 -14.74 16.26
CA PHE A 169 19.75 -14.16 14.91
C PHE A 169 18.43 -13.48 14.53
N ASP A 170 18.46 -12.16 14.36
CA ASP A 170 17.29 -11.38 13.95
C ASP A 170 17.15 -11.36 12.42
N VAL A 171 16.33 -12.27 11.91
CA VAL A 171 15.97 -12.38 10.49
C VAL A 171 15.39 -11.09 9.95
N LEU A 172 14.49 -10.46 10.71
CA LEU A 172 13.78 -9.28 10.27
C LEU A 172 14.74 -8.09 10.15
N ALA A 173 15.69 -7.95 11.07
CA ALA A 173 16.73 -6.93 10.98
C ALA A 173 17.62 -7.08 9.73
N ALA A 174 17.84 -8.30 9.25
CA ALA A 174 18.59 -8.53 8.02
C ALA A 174 17.74 -8.23 6.76
N VAL A 175 16.46 -8.63 6.77
CA VAL A 175 15.60 -8.61 5.58
C VAL A 175 14.90 -7.26 5.39
N ALA A 176 14.46 -6.62 6.47
CA ALA A 176 13.73 -5.36 6.47
C ALA A 176 14.13 -4.48 7.68
N PRO A 177 15.37 -3.95 7.69
CA PRO A 177 15.90 -3.19 8.82
C PRO A 177 15.03 -1.99 9.23
N THR A 178 14.28 -1.36 8.30
CA THR A 178 13.49 -0.16 8.64
C THR A 178 12.29 -0.45 9.55
N VAL A 179 11.81 -1.69 9.59
CA VAL A 179 10.68 -2.12 10.42
C VAL A 179 11.09 -3.11 11.51
N ALA A 180 12.38 -3.40 11.63
CA ALA A 180 12.88 -4.39 12.58
C ALA A 180 12.45 -4.05 14.02
N ASP A 181 12.57 -2.79 14.44
CA ASP A 181 12.20 -2.38 15.81
C ASP A 181 10.69 -2.17 16.03
N ASP A 182 9.87 -2.35 15.00
CA ASP A 182 8.40 -2.28 15.13
C ASP A 182 7.86 -3.60 15.72
N GLN A 183 7.43 -3.54 16.98
CA GLN A 183 6.88 -4.71 17.68
C GLN A 183 5.57 -5.22 17.05
N ALA A 184 4.72 -4.34 16.53
CA ALA A 184 3.48 -4.76 15.89
C ALA A 184 3.77 -5.48 14.58
N PHE A 185 4.72 -4.97 13.79
CA PHE A 185 5.19 -5.64 12.57
C PHE A 185 5.81 -7.00 12.89
N ARG A 186 6.70 -7.09 13.89
CA ARG A 186 7.30 -8.36 14.33
C ARG A 186 6.24 -9.40 14.73
N MET A 187 5.27 -9.00 15.55
CA MET A 187 4.17 -9.90 15.96
C MET A 187 3.36 -10.40 14.76
N TRP A 188 3.06 -9.53 13.80
CA TRP A 188 2.37 -9.94 12.57
C TRP A 188 3.24 -10.86 11.71
N TRP A 189 4.53 -10.52 11.53
CA TRP A 189 5.49 -11.29 10.75
C TRP A 189 5.61 -12.73 11.26
N ASP A 190 5.76 -12.91 12.56
CA ASP A 190 5.83 -14.23 13.19
C ASP A 190 4.52 -14.99 13.05
N ALA A 191 3.38 -14.32 13.24
CA ALA A 191 2.06 -14.94 13.08
C ALA A 191 1.79 -15.38 11.63
N ALA A 192 2.13 -14.55 10.64
CA ALA A 192 1.99 -14.85 9.23
C ALA A 192 2.91 -16.00 8.80
N GLY A 193 4.18 -15.97 9.24
CA GLY A 193 5.15 -17.05 8.98
C GLY A 193 4.70 -18.40 9.55
N ASN A 194 4.20 -18.42 10.79
CA ASN A 194 3.67 -19.63 11.43
C ASN A 194 2.43 -20.21 10.72
N ARG A 195 1.62 -19.35 10.11
CA ARG A 195 0.47 -19.77 9.29
C ARG A 195 0.87 -20.27 7.91
N SER A 196 2.04 -19.87 7.42
CA SER A 196 2.49 -20.13 6.06
C SER A 196 2.76 -21.59 5.78
N ALA A 197 3.53 -22.26 6.63
CA ALA A 197 3.87 -23.66 6.40
C ALA A 197 4.27 -24.36 7.69
N SER A 198 4.10 -25.68 7.70
CA SER A 198 4.74 -26.51 8.72
C SER A 198 6.27 -26.34 8.67
N PRO A 199 7.01 -26.50 9.79
CA PRO A 199 8.46 -26.34 9.81
C PRO A 199 9.22 -27.21 8.79
N ARG A 200 8.73 -28.43 8.53
CA ARG A 200 9.31 -29.32 7.50
C ARG A 200 9.19 -28.72 6.10
N MET A 201 8.04 -28.16 5.77
CA MET A 201 7.79 -27.56 4.45
C MET A 201 8.55 -26.25 4.30
N ALA A 202 8.54 -25.39 5.31
CA ALA A 202 9.29 -24.14 5.31
C ALA A 202 10.80 -24.38 5.06
N ARG A 203 11.39 -25.37 5.74
CA ARG A 203 12.79 -25.78 5.53
C ARG A 203 13.03 -26.29 4.11
N ALA A 204 12.16 -27.17 3.60
CA ALA A 204 12.30 -27.70 2.25
C ALA A 204 12.26 -26.59 1.19
N VAL A 205 11.31 -25.65 1.30
CA VAL A 205 11.20 -24.50 0.39
C VAL A 205 12.43 -23.60 0.50
N ALA A 206 12.92 -23.34 1.70
CA ALA A 206 14.13 -22.54 1.91
C ALA A 206 15.37 -23.20 1.29
N GLU A 207 15.55 -24.53 1.47
CA GLU A 207 16.64 -25.30 0.84
C GLU A 207 16.55 -25.28 -0.69
N ILE A 208 15.34 -25.42 -1.25
CA ILE A 208 15.10 -25.34 -2.70
C ILE A 208 15.46 -23.94 -3.22
N LEU A 209 15.00 -22.87 -2.57
CA LEU A 209 15.33 -21.49 -2.96
C LEU A 209 16.83 -21.20 -2.87
N LEU A 210 17.50 -21.75 -1.86
CA LEU A 210 18.95 -21.62 -1.70
C LEU A 210 19.70 -22.30 -2.86
N ALA A 211 19.27 -23.50 -3.25
CA ALA A 211 19.88 -24.26 -4.35
C ALA A 211 19.47 -23.78 -5.75
N SER A 212 18.44 -22.95 -5.86
CA SER A 212 17.84 -22.53 -7.13
C SER A 212 18.77 -21.65 -7.97
N ASP A 213 18.73 -21.88 -9.29
CA ASP A 213 19.50 -21.15 -10.29
C ASP A 213 18.70 -21.09 -11.61
N ALA A 214 18.36 -19.89 -12.05
CA ALA A 214 17.68 -19.62 -13.32
C ALA A 214 18.57 -18.86 -14.32
N ARG A 215 19.89 -18.81 -14.11
CA ARG A 215 20.80 -18.09 -15.01
C ARG A 215 20.77 -18.63 -16.44
N ASP A 216 20.54 -19.94 -16.59
CA ASP A 216 20.37 -20.64 -17.87
C ASP A 216 19.09 -20.24 -18.64
N ARG A 217 18.16 -19.53 -17.99
CA ARG A 217 16.89 -19.12 -18.58
C ARG A 217 16.84 -17.65 -19.00
N LEU A 218 17.74 -16.81 -18.47
CA LEU A 218 17.64 -15.35 -18.61
C LEU A 218 17.64 -14.89 -20.07
N SER A 219 18.43 -15.53 -20.93
CA SER A 219 18.51 -15.22 -22.35
C SER A 219 17.25 -15.60 -23.15
N ARG A 220 16.38 -16.43 -22.58
CA ARG A 220 15.11 -16.86 -23.19
C ARG A 220 13.94 -15.95 -22.82
N ILE A 221 14.11 -15.04 -21.86
CA ILE A 221 13.08 -14.08 -21.46
C ILE A 221 12.89 -13.06 -22.57
N ALA A 222 11.78 -13.18 -23.31
CA ALA A 222 11.42 -12.28 -24.41
C ALA A 222 10.51 -11.12 -23.98
N ALA A 223 9.91 -11.21 -22.79
CA ALA A 223 9.01 -10.18 -22.28
C ALA A 223 9.78 -8.89 -21.95
N PRO A 224 9.20 -7.69 -22.23
CA PRO A 224 9.73 -6.44 -21.70
C PRO A 224 9.91 -6.58 -20.19
N THR A 225 11.10 -6.22 -19.70
CA THR A 225 11.48 -6.47 -18.30
C THR A 225 11.93 -5.20 -17.60
N LEU A 226 11.35 -4.92 -16.43
CA LEU A 226 11.75 -3.89 -15.49
C LEU A 226 12.42 -4.55 -14.28
N ILE A 227 13.61 -4.08 -13.91
CA ILE A 227 14.34 -4.53 -12.74
C ILE A 227 14.49 -3.34 -11.80
N LEU A 228 13.86 -3.41 -10.63
CA LEU A 228 13.92 -2.42 -9.58
C LEU A 228 14.79 -2.96 -8.44
N HIS A 229 15.74 -2.18 -7.94
CA HIS A 229 16.61 -2.64 -6.86
C HIS A 229 16.89 -1.54 -5.85
N ARG A 230 16.74 -1.87 -4.57
CA ARG A 230 17.11 -1.00 -3.45
C ARG A 230 18.63 -0.93 -3.31
N ARG A 231 19.20 0.25 -3.51
CA ARG A 231 20.67 0.47 -3.58
C ARG A 231 21.42 0.11 -2.29
N ASP A 232 20.76 0.15 -1.14
CA ASP A 232 21.38 -0.07 0.17
C ASP A 232 20.97 -1.43 0.77
N SER A 233 20.28 -2.29 0.01
CA SER A 233 19.94 -3.64 0.47
C SER A 233 21.20 -4.48 0.62
N THR A 234 21.37 -5.07 1.80
CA THR A 234 22.52 -5.94 2.12
C THR A 234 22.17 -7.42 1.99
N PHE A 235 20.92 -7.79 2.27
CA PHE A 235 20.44 -9.17 2.17
C PHE A 235 20.31 -9.59 0.71
N VAL A 236 19.64 -8.84 -0.15
CA VAL A 236 19.74 -9.03 -1.61
C VAL A 236 20.44 -7.82 -2.23
N ASN A 237 21.77 -7.89 -2.30
CA ASN A 237 22.57 -6.75 -2.76
C ASN A 237 22.31 -6.37 -4.25
N PRO A 238 22.54 -5.10 -4.64
CA PRO A 238 22.29 -4.62 -6.02
C PRO A 238 23.05 -5.36 -7.13
N GLY A 239 24.12 -6.10 -6.79
CA GLY A 239 24.82 -6.94 -7.74
C GLY A 239 23.91 -7.96 -8.43
N HIS A 240 22.89 -8.45 -7.74
CA HIS A 240 21.89 -9.35 -8.30
C HIS A 240 21.06 -8.69 -9.42
N GLY A 241 20.54 -7.49 -9.16
CA GLY A 241 19.76 -6.73 -10.15
C GLY A 241 20.59 -6.34 -11.37
N ARG A 242 21.85 -5.91 -11.17
CA ARG A 242 22.78 -5.60 -12.26
C ARG A 242 23.11 -6.84 -13.10
N TYR A 243 23.25 -8.01 -12.46
CA TYR A 243 23.43 -9.27 -13.19
C TYR A 243 22.23 -9.58 -14.07
N LEU A 244 21.00 -9.51 -13.53
CA LEU A 244 19.78 -9.69 -14.31
C LEU A 244 19.72 -8.73 -15.50
N ALA A 245 20.04 -7.45 -15.28
CA ALA A 245 20.02 -6.43 -16.33
C ALA A 245 21.03 -6.72 -17.46
N ALA A 246 22.19 -7.27 -17.12
CA ALA A 246 23.21 -7.65 -18.09
C ALA A 246 22.85 -8.89 -18.92
N HIS A 247 21.94 -9.75 -18.42
CA HIS A 247 21.63 -11.06 -19.03
C HIS A 247 20.21 -11.15 -19.61
N ILE A 248 19.32 -10.21 -19.29
CA ILE A 248 17.98 -10.10 -19.89
C ILE A 248 18.01 -8.97 -20.92
N VAL A 249 17.92 -9.34 -22.19
CA VAL A 249 18.00 -8.40 -23.32
C VAL A 249 16.83 -7.42 -23.27
N GLY A 250 17.14 -6.12 -23.43
CA GLY A 250 16.12 -5.07 -23.46
C GLY A 250 15.49 -4.76 -22.09
N SER A 251 16.06 -5.27 -21.00
CA SER A 251 15.60 -4.92 -19.66
C SER A 251 15.95 -3.47 -19.28
N ARG A 252 15.10 -2.84 -18.47
CA ARG A 252 15.34 -1.54 -17.84
C ARG A 252 15.71 -1.76 -16.37
N TYR A 253 16.87 -1.26 -15.95
CA TYR A 253 17.33 -1.33 -14.57
C TYR A 253 17.21 0.03 -13.87
N VAL A 254 16.60 0.06 -12.69
CA VAL A 254 16.44 1.26 -11.87
C VAL A 254 16.87 0.96 -10.44
N GLU A 255 17.84 1.72 -9.95
CA GLU A 255 18.24 1.72 -8.54
C GLU A 255 17.45 2.77 -7.76
N LEU A 256 16.83 2.35 -6.65
CA LEU A 256 16.00 3.19 -5.78
C LEU A 256 16.61 3.28 -4.37
N PRO A 257 16.49 4.41 -3.65
CA PRO A 257 16.97 4.53 -2.26
C PRO A 257 16.36 3.48 -1.33
N GLY A 258 17.09 3.01 -0.32
CA GLY A 258 16.56 2.16 0.76
C GLY A 258 17.32 0.85 0.95
N ALA A 259 17.11 0.21 2.10
CA ALA A 259 17.84 -0.98 2.54
C ALA A 259 16.98 -2.26 2.66
N ASP A 260 15.67 -2.13 2.66
CA ASP A 260 14.77 -3.27 2.84
C ASP A 260 14.72 -4.16 1.58
N SER A 261 14.74 -5.47 1.80
CA SER A 261 14.57 -6.47 0.76
C SER A 261 13.10 -6.79 0.49
N LEU A 262 12.23 -6.66 1.51
CA LEU A 262 10.79 -6.75 1.33
C LEU A 262 10.32 -5.56 0.49
N TYR A 263 9.66 -5.85 -0.64
CA TYR A 263 9.30 -4.84 -1.62
C TYR A 263 8.24 -3.83 -1.11
N TRP A 264 7.49 -4.19 -0.05
CA TRP A 264 6.38 -3.39 0.48
C TRP A 264 6.77 -2.53 1.69
N THR A 265 7.96 -2.71 2.26
CA THR A 265 8.45 -1.95 3.42
C THR A 265 9.41 -0.82 2.99
N GLY A 266 9.75 0.06 3.94
CA GLY A 266 10.42 1.32 3.66
C GLY A 266 9.57 2.26 2.78
N ASP A 267 10.23 3.13 2.02
CA ASP A 267 9.56 4.05 1.09
C ASP A 267 9.18 3.34 -0.23
N SER A 268 8.06 2.62 -0.26
CA SER A 268 7.62 1.81 -1.41
C SER A 268 6.94 2.60 -2.54
N ALA A 269 6.70 3.91 -2.38
CA ALA A 269 6.03 4.71 -3.41
C ALA A 269 6.81 4.78 -4.73
N PRO A 270 8.13 5.05 -4.76
CA PRO A 270 8.90 5.04 -6.01
C PRO A 270 8.91 3.68 -6.72
N ILE A 271 8.80 2.57 -5.98
CA ILE A 271 8.67 1.23 -6.59
C ILE A 271 7.33 1.14 -7.33
N LEU A 272 6.24 1.54 -6.66
CA LEU A 272 4.89 1.49 -7.23
C LEU A 272 4.73 2.40 -8.45
N ASP A 273 5.32 3.60 -8.42
CA ASP A 273 5.28 4.56 -9.52
C ASP A 273 6.00 4.00 -10.77
N GLU A 274 7.17 3.38 -10.59
CA GLU A 274 7.90 2.72 -11.69
C GLU A 274 7.16 1.50 -12.24
N ILE A 275 6.48 0.74 -11.38
CA ILE A 275 5.65 -0.40 -11.80
C ILE A 275 4.45 0.10 -12.62
N GLU A 276 3.75 1.13 -12.15
CA GLU A 276 2.59 1.67 -12.85
C GLU A 276 2.99 2.26 -14.21
N GLU A 277 4.06 3.06 -14.27
CA GLU A 277 4.59 3.58 -15.53
C GLU A 277 4.88 2.46 -16.51
N PHE A 278 5.55 1.41 -16.05
CA PHE A 278 5.96 0.33 -16.91
C PHE A 278 4.82 -0.57 -17.38
N VAL A 279 3.86 -0.85 -16.50
CA VAL A 279 2.74 -1.76 -16.79
C VAL A 279 1.65 -1.08 -17.62
N THR A 280 1.38 0.20 -17.36
CA THR A 280 0.29 0.96 -17.99
C THR A 280 0.76 1.87 -19.13
N GLY A 281 2.05 2.22 -19.17
CA GLY A 281 2.59 3.23 -20.09
C GLY A 281 2.28 4.67 -19.68
N VAL A 282 1.51 4.87 -18.61
CA VAL A 282 1.25 6.17 -18.00
C VAL A 282 2.08 6.24 -16.74
N ARG A 283 2.96 7.23 -16.64
CA ARG A 283 3.71 7.48 -15.42
C ARG A 283 2.72 7.78 -14.31
N GLY A 284 2.42 6.76 -13.51
CA GLY A 284 1.68 6.84 -12.27
C GLY A 284 2.50 7.55 -11.21
N GLY A 285 2.97 8.75 -11.53
CA GLY A 285 3.51 9.63 -10.53
C GLY A 285 2.39 9.96 -9.56
N SER A 286 2.78 10.12 -8.31
CA SER A 286 2.13 10.89 -7.24
C SER A 286 1.53 12.26 -7.59
N ASP A 287 1.03 12.49 -8.80
CA ASP A 287 -0.12 13.36 -9.01
C ASP A 287 -1.37 12.58 -8.58
N ALA A 288 -1.55 12.41 -7.27
CA ALA A 288 -2.90 12.42 -6.74
C ALA A 288 -3.56 13.65 -7.37
N GLU A 289 -4.57 13.46 -8.21
CA GLU A 289 -5.14 14.49 -9.09
C GLU A 289 -5.19 15.81 -8.32
N ARG A 290 -4.24 16.69 -8.60
CA ARG A 290 -4.09 17.91 -7.81
C ARG A 290 -5.20 18.81 -8.25
N MET A 291 -6.18 18.96 -7.38
CA MET A 291 -7.30 19.85 -7.64
C MET A 291 -7.24 21.02 -6.67
N LEU A 292 -7.43 22.22 -7.21
CA LEU A 292 -7.77 23.37 -6.41
C LEU A 292 -9.21 23.22 -5.91
N THR A 293 -9.40 23.22 -4.60
CA THR A 293 -10.72 23.07 -3.99
C THR A 293 -10.87 23.93 -2.75
N THR A 294 -12.10 24.12 -2.28
CA THR A 294 -12.37 24.69 -0.95
C THR A 294 -12.72 23.57 0.01
N ILE A 295 -12.03 23.52 1.14
CA ILE A 295 -12.21 22.52 2.19
C ILE A 295 -12.91 23.18 3.37
N VAL A 296 -13.96 22.53 3.87
CA VAL A 296 -14.63 22.88 5.12
C VAL A 296 -14.34 21.78 6.13
N PHE A 297 -13.89 22.20 7.31
CA PHE A 297 -13.76 21.36 8.48
C PHE A 297 -14.78 21.82 9.51
N THR A 298 -15.45 20.87 10.16
CA THR A 298 -16.30 21.13 11.33
C THR A 298 -15.83 20.33 12.52
N ASP A 299 -16.19 20.77 13.72
CA ASP A 299 -15.84 20.10 14.97
C ASP A 299 -16.87 20.45 16.06
N ILE A 300 -17.30 19.49 16.89
CA ILE A 300 -18.25 19.76 17.97
C ILE A 300 -17.49 20.32 19.17
N VAL A 301 -17.92 21.49 19.63
CA VAL A 301 -17.29 22.16 20.76
C VAL A 301 -17.51 21.36 22.05
N GLY A 302 -16.41 21.02 22.71
CA GLY A 302 -16.43 20.36 24.02
C GLY A 302 -16.95 18.92 23.97
N SER A 303 -16.81 18.24 22.83
CA SER A 303 -17.36 16.90 22.60
C SER A 303 -16.96 15.87 23.63
N THR A 304 -15.70 15.84 24.06
CA THR A 304 -15.24 14.91 25.12
C THR A 304 -15.98 15.11 26.45
N GLN A 305 -16.21 16.38 26.84
CA GLN A 305 -16.93 16.69 28.08
C GLN A 305 -18.41 16.31 27.97
N LYS A 306 -19.01 16.50 26.78
CA LYS A 306 -20.40 16.11 26.51
C LYS A 306 -20.57 14.60 26.48
N ALA A 307 -19.66 13.88 25.84
CA ALA A 307 -19.64 12.42 25.82
C ALA A 307 -19.58 11.85 27.25
N ALA A 308 -18.68 12.36 28.09
CA ALA A 308 -18.56 11.95 29.49
C ALA A 308 -19.82 12.24 30.32
N ALA A 309 -20.51 13.36 30.06
CA ALA A 309 -21.73 13.73 30.78
C ALA A 309 -22.98 12.96 30.35
N LEU A 310 -23.08 12.60 29.06
CA LEU A 310 -24.26 11.95 28.47
C LEU A 310 -24.21 10.42 28.56
N GLY A 311 -23.01 9.84 28.63
CA GLY A 311 -22.78 8.41 28.50
C GLY A 311 -22.86 7.94 27.05
N ASP A 312 -22.23 6.79 26.76
CA ASP A 312 -21.94 6.35 25.40
C ASP A 312 -23.19 6.21 24.53
N ASP A 313 -24.27 5.58 25.00
CA ASP A 313 -25.48 5.35 24.18
C ASP A 313 -26.15 6.66 23.74
N ARG A 314 -26.26 7.64 24.66
CA ARG A 314 -26.90 8.93 24.35
C ARG A 314 -25.99 9.81 23.52
N TRP A 315 -24.68 9.69 23.71
CA TRP A 315 -23.69 10.36 22.87
C TRP A 315 -23.74 9.83 21.43
N HIS A 316 -23.79 8.51 21.23
CA HIS A 316 -23.95 7.91 19.90
C HIS A 316 -25.24 8.38 19.22
N ALA A 317 -26.39 8.35 19.91
CA ALA A 317 -27.65 8.84 19.33
C ALA A 317 -27.60 10.34 18.98
N LEU A 318 -26.86 11.15 19.74
CA LEU A 318 -26.66 12.56 19.44
C LEU A 318 -25.77 12.74 18.20
N LEU A 319 -24.68 11.97 18.10
CA LEU A 319 -23.81 11.96 16.92
C LEU A 319 -24.56 11.53 15.66
N ASP A 320 -25.40 10.49 15.72
CA ASP A 320 -26.20 10.06 14.57
C ASP A 320 -27.13 11.19 14.06
N ASN A 321 -27.75 11.94 14.98
CA ASN A 321 -28.59 13.08 14.62
C ASN A 321 -27.78 14.25 14.07
N HIS A 322 -26.62 14.54 14.66
CA HIS A 322 -25.68 15.53 14.17
C HIS A 322 -25.24 15.22 12.74
N ASP A 323 -24.78 13.99 12.51
CA ASP A 323 -24.27 13.54 11.22
C ASP A 323 -25.34 13.61 10.13
N ASN A 324 -26.59 13.26 10.46
CA ASN A 324 -27.72 13.39 9.54
C ASN A 324 -28.01 14.84 9.16
N VAL A 325 -27.94 15.77 10.13
CA VAL A 325 -28.11 17.21 9.88
C VAL A 325 -26.98 17.75 9.01
N VAL A 326 -25.72 17.40 9.32
CA VAL A 326 -24.57 17.85 8.54
C VAL A 326 -24.64 17.31 7.10
N ARG A 327 -24.93 16.03 6.91
CA ARG A 327 -25.10 15.43 5.58
C ARG A 327 -26.23 16.07 4.78
N HIS A 328 -27.33 16.44 5.44
CA HIS A 328 -28.44 17.16 4.79
C HIS A 328 -27.98 18.52 4.24
N GLU A 329 -27.26 19.31 5.05
CA GLU A 329 -26.76 20.62 4.61
C GLU A 329 -25.64 20.49 3.55
N LEU A 330 -24.77 19.48 3.66
CA LEU A 330 -23.78 19.17 2.60
C LEU A 330 -24.47 18.86 1.27
N GLN A 331 -25.48 18.00 1.27
CA GLN A 331 -26.23 17.64 0.06
C GLN A 331 -26.94 18.86 -0.53
N ARG A 332 -27.61 19.67 0.31
CA ARG A 332 -28.33 20.88 -0.11
C ARG A 332 -27.40 21.90 -0.77
N HIS A 333 -26.17 22.03 -0.28
CA HIS A 333 -25.16 22.96 -0.78
C HIS A 333 -24.19 22.32 -1.79
N ARG A 334 -24.47 21.08 -2.26
CA ARG A 334 -23.63 20.34 -3.21
C ARG A 334 -22.17 20.18 -2.73
N GLY A 335 -21.99 20.07 -1.42
CA GLY A 335 -20.72 19.68 -0.81
C GLY A 335 -20.50 18.18 -0.94
N ARG A 336 -19.25 17.78 -1.19
CA ARG A 336 -18.82 16.38 -1.17
C ARG A 336 -18.24 16.08 0.21
N GLU A 337 -18.88 15.21 0.97
CA GLU A 337 -18.29 14.62 2.18
C GLU A 337 -17.04 13.83 1.77
N VAL A 338 -15.92 14.09 2.45
CA VAL A 338 -14.66 13.35 2.26
C VAL A 338 -14.57 12.26 3.31
N ASN A 339 -14.56 12.66 4.58
CA ASN A 339 -14.51 11.76 5.72
C ASN A 339 -15.05 12.47 6.98
N THR A 340 -15.17 11.70 8.06
CA THR A 340 -15.38 12.21 9.41
C THR A 340 -14.12 11.97 10.23
N VAL A 341 -13.73 12.96 11.04
CA VAL A 341 -12.57 12.88 11.93
C VAL A 341 -13.07 13.09 13.35
N GLY A 342 -13.23 12.00 14.09
CA GLY A 342 -13.88 12.02 15.39
C GLY A 342 -15.35 12.42 15.26
N ASP A 343 -15.71 13.54 15.84
CA ASP A 343 -17.03 14.16 15.85
C ASP A 343 -17.17 15.31 14.83
N GLY A 344 -16.14 15.54 14.01
CA GLY A 344 -16.10 16.56 12.97
C GLY A 344 -16.23 16.00 11.55
N PHE A 345 -16.58 16.88 10.60
CA PHE A 345 -16.65 16.56 9.17
C PHE A 345 -15.55 17.26 8.38
N VAL A 346 -15.10 16.59 7.32
CA VAL A 346 -14.30 17.18 6.24
C VAL A 346 -15.09 17.11 4.95
N ALA A 347 -15.31 18.25 4.31
CA ALA A 347 -16.05 18.34 3.07
C ALA A 347 -15.37 19.25 2.05
N MET A 348 -15.62 18.99 0.77
CA MET A 348 -15.10 19.78 -0.33
C MET A 348 -16.19 20.48 -1.12
N PHE A 349 -15.83 21.67 -1.61
CA PHE A 349 -16.67 22.52 -2.44
C PHE A 349 -15.87 23.10 -3.59
N THR A 350 -16.49 23.17 -4.76
CA THR A 350 -15.94 23.84 -5.93
C THR A 350 -16.02 25.38 -5.84
N SER A 351 -16.78 25.91 -4.89
CA SER A 351 -16.99 27.36 -4.69
C SER A 351 -16.86 27.73 -3.22
N PRO A 352 -15.96 28.68 -2.85
CA PRO A 352 -15.84 29.10 -1.46
C PRO A 352 -17.08 29.82 -0.92
N SER A 353 -17.83 30.52 -1.77
CA SER A 353 -19.08 31.17 -1.34
C SER A 353 -20.11 30.15 -0.87
N VAL A 354 -20.23 29.03 -1.59
CA VAL A 354 -21.15 27.93 -1.26
C VAL A 354 -20.68 27.18 -0.02
N ALA A 355 -19.36 27.00 0.13
CA ALA A 355 -18.75 26.42 1.33
C ALA A 355 -19.10 27.23 2.59
N ILE A 356 -19.00 28.57 2.52
CA ILE A 356 -19.38 29.46 3.63
C ILE A 356 -20.88 29.36 3.92
N ASP A 357 -21.74 29.37 2.90
CA ASP A 357 -23.20 29.20 3.09
C ASP A 357 -23.54 27.88 3.78
N CYS A 358 -22.85 26.80 3.41
CA CYS A 358 -23.05 25.49 4.02
C CYS A 358 -22.60 25.49 5.49
N ALA A 359 -21.43 26.07 5.79
CA ALA A 359 -20.93 26.17 7.17
C ALA A 359 -21.87 26.99 8.07
N ASP A 360 -22.36 28.14 7.58
CA ASP A 360 -23.34 28.99 8.28
C ASP A 360 -24.65 28.20 8.56
N ALA A 361 -25.10 27.41 7.59
CA ALA A 361 -26.29 26.58 7.71
C ALA A 361 -26.07 25.45 8.74
N ILE A 362 -24.94 24.75 8.70
CA ILE A 362 -24.57 23.70 9.67
C ILE A 362 -24.55 24.26 11.09
N VAL A 363 -23.86 25.39 11.33
CA VAL A 363 -23.80 26.06 12.64
C VAL A 363 -25.19 26.38 13.18
N SER A 364 -26.12 26.77 12.31
CA SER A 364 -27.49 27.08 12.69
C SER A 364 -28.33 25.82 12.94
N ALA A 365 -28.18 24.80 12.09
CA ALA A 365 -29.00 23.59 12.07
C ALA A 365 -28.70 22.63 13.22
N VAL A 366 -27.51 22.66 13.80
CA VAL A 366 -27.15 21.81 14.95
C VAL A 366 -27.64 22.36 16.30
N ARG A 367 -28.01 23.64 16.39
CA ARG A 367 -28.46 24.28 17.65
C ARG A 367 -29.64 23.55 18.33
N PRO A 368 -30.68 23.09 17.61
CA PRO A 368 -31.78 22.33 18.21
C PRO A 368 -31.34 21.01 18.85
N LEU A 369 -30.17 20.47 18.50
CA LEU A 369 -29.60 19.27 19.10
C LEU A 369 -28.88 19.56 20.44
N GLY A 370 -28.83 20.82 20.88
CA GLY A 370 -28.15 21.22 22.12
C GLY A 370 -26.62 21.21 22.01
N ILE A 371 -26.08 21.26 20.79
CA ILE A 371 -24.65 21.35 20.53
C ILE A 371 -24.27 22.60 19.76
N GLU A 372 -23.00 22.95 19.87
CA GLU A 372 -22.36 24.01 19.12
C GLU A 372 -21.24 23.38 18.31
N VAL A 373 -21.12 23.79 17.07
CA VAL A 373 -20.02 23.41 16.19
C VAL A 373 -19.24 24.66 15.84
N ARG A 374 -17.96 24.46 15.54
CA ARG A 374 -17.11 25.46 14.92
C ARG A 374 -16.72 24.99 13.53
N ALA A 375 -16.48 25.92 12.61
CA ALA A 375 -16.07 25.59 11.25
C ALA A 375 -14.85 26.40 10.81
N GLY A 376 -13.94 25.76 10.08
CA GLY A 376 -12.83 26.42 9.42
C GLY A 376 -12.82 26.12 7.93
N ILE A 377 -12.53 27.16 7.12
CA ILE A 377 -12.59 27.08 5.67
C ILE A 377 -11.28 27.56 5.05
N HIS A 378 -10.72 26.75 4.16
CA HIS A 378 -9.52 27.08 3.40
C HIS A 378 -9.65 26.65 1.94
N ALA A 379 -9.00 27.37 1.03
CA ALA A 379 -8.93 27.03 -0.38
C ALA A 379 -7.47 26.85 -0.79
N GLY A 380 -7.17 25.74 -1.47
CA GLY A 380 -5.81 25.40 -1.89
C GLY A 380 -5.79 24.11 -2.71
N GLU A 381 -4.62 23.78 -3.24
CA GLU A 381 -4.41 22.53 -3.94
C GLU A 381 -4.39 21.36 -2.95
N VAL A 382 -5.16 20.32 -3.26
CA VAL A 382 -5.18 19.06 -2.53
C VAL A 382 -4.81 17.91 -3.44
N GLU A 383 -4.20 16.89 -2.84
CA GLU A 383 -3.97 15.60 -3.46
C GLU A 383 -5.19 14.72 -3.23
N VAL A 384 -5.91 14.35 -4.30
CA VAL A 384 -7.06 13.44 -4.21
C VAL A 384 -6.60 11.99 -4.24
N ARG A 385 -6.98 11.21 -3.21
CA ARG A 385 -6.61 9.79 -3.06
C ARG A 385 -7.87 8.95 -2.87
N GLY A 386 -8.52 8.59 -3.98
CA GLY A 386 -9.83 7.94 -3.97
C GLY A 386 -10.90 8.86 -3.40
N ASP A 387 -11.53 8.45 -2.30
CA ASP A 387 -12.54 9.26 -1.61
C ASP A 387 -11.94 10.26 -0.60
N ASP A 388 -10.63 10.19 -0.33
CA ASP A 388 -9.94 11.03 0.66
C ASP A 388 -9.09 12.15 0.02
N ILE A 389 -8.65 13.11 0.83
CA ILE A 389 -7.75 14.18 0.42
C ILE A 389 -6.55 14.33 1.36
N ALA A 390 -5.41 14.67 0.77
CA ALA A 390 -4.17 14.93 1.49
C ALA A 390 -3.51 16.22 1.01
N GLY A 391 -2.45 16.62 1.73
CA GLY A 391 -1.61 17.74 1.35
C GLY A 391 -1.77 18.95 2.28
N MET A 392 -1.00 19.97 1.96
CA MET A 392 -0.80 21.10 2.87
C MET A 392 -2.11 21.86 3.13
N ALA A 393 -2.95 22.08 2.10
CA ALA A 393 -4.23 22.76 2.24
C ALA A 393 -5.18 22.10 3.27
N VAL A 394 -5.15 20.76 3.37
CA VAL A 394 -5.90 19.99 4.37
C VAL A 394 -5.45 20.35 5.79
N HIS A 395 -4.13 20.43 6.00
CA HIS A 395 -3.58 20.82 7.30
C HIS A 395 -3.90 22.26 7.68
N ILE A 396 -3.87 23.23 6.75
CA ILE A 396 -4.32 24.60 7.05
C ILE A 396 -5.79 24.60 7.46
N GLY A 397 -6.69 23.96 6.70
CA GLY A 397 -8.13 23.97 6.99
C GLY A 397 -8.45 23.46 8.40
N ALA A 398 -7.81 22.36 8.81
CA ALA A 398 -7.93 21.84 10.16
C ALA A 398 -7.42 22.83 11.24
N ARG A 399 -6.33 23.56 10.96
CA ARG A 399 -5.75 24.53 11.90
C ARG A 399 -6.56 25.83 11.98
N VAL A 400 -7.15 26.28 10.88
CA VAL A 400 -8.13 27.39 10.86
C VAL A 400 -9.33 27.02 11.73
N THR A 401 -9.85 25.80 11.60
CA THR A 401 -10.97 25.32 12.44
C THR A 401 -10.63 25.32 13.92
N ALA A 402 -9.41 24.92 14.28
CA ALA A 402 -8.98 24.89 15.67
C ALA A 402 -8.92 26.28 16.33
N LEU A 403 -8.78 27.35 15.53
CA LEU A 403 -8.81 28.74 16.00
C LEU A 403 -10.24 29.30 16.13
N ALA A 404 -11.24 28.67 15.50
CA ALA A 404 -12.62 29.11 15.55
C ALA A 404 -13.23 28.90 16.94
N ALA A 405 -13.96 29.92 17.40
CA ALA A 405 -14.75 29.91 18.62
C ALA A 405 -16.04 29.09 18.43
N PRO A 406 -16.80 28.82 19.52
CA PRO A 406 -18.07 28.12 19.40
C PRO A 406 -19.07 28.88 18.54
N SER A 407 -19.75 28.16 17.66
CA SER A 407 -20.69 28.73 16.70
C SER A 407 -20.07 29.75 15.73
N GLU A 408 -18.75 29.69 15.51
CA GLU A 408 -18.02 30.56 14.59
C GLU A 408 -17.61 29.83 13.31
N VAL A 409 -17.74 30.52 12.17
CA VAL A 409 -17.17 30.13 10.89
C VAL A 409 -15.95 31.01 10.63
N LEU A 410 -14.76 30.42 10.65
CA LEU A 410 -13.50 31.11 10.40
C LEU A 410 -12.96 30.73 9.02
N VAL A 411 -12.39 31.68 8.29
CA VAL A 411 -11.87 31.44 6.94
C VAL A 411 -10.42 31.93 6.82
N SER A 412 -9.61 31.24 6.02
CA SER A 412 -8.29 31.78 5.67
C SER A 412 -8.39 33.04 4.79
N SER A 413 -7.36 33.89 4.80
CA SER A 413 -7.25 35.05 3.90
C SER A 413 -7.44 34.68 2.43
N THR A 414 -6.96 33.51 1.99
CA THR A 414 -7.15 32.98 0.64
C THR A 414 -8.63 32.88 0.27
N VAL A 415 -9.46 32.34 1.14
CA VAL A 415 -10.92 32.24 0.91
C VAL A 415 -11.54 33.62 0.84
N ARG A 416 -11.20 34.51 1.78
CA ARG A 416 -11.68 35.90 1.82
C ARG A 416 -11.34 36.65 0.53
N GLU A 417 -10.14 36.46 -0.01
CA GLU A 417 -9.68 37.07 -1.25
C GLU A 417 -10.41 36.50 -2.47
N ILE A 418 -10.65 35.19 -2.55
CA ILE A 418 -11.39 34.57 -3.67
C ILE A 418 -12.83 35.07 -3.75
N VAL A 419 -13.49 35.34 -2.60
CA VAL A 419 -14.88 35.83 -2.57
C VAL A 419 -15.02 37.35 -2.62
N THR A 420 -13.95 38.06 -3.02
CA THR A 420 -13.98 39.53 -3.22
C THR A 420 -15.07 39.89 -4.23
N GLY A 421 -15.96 40.83 -3.86
CA GLY A 421 -17.14 41.20 -4.66
C GLY A 421 -18.43 40.48 -4.27
N SER A 422 -18.38 39.52 -3.34
CA SER A 422 -19.58 39.00 -2.69
C SER A 422 -20.19 40.02 -1.72
N ARG A 423 -21.46 39.83 -1.34
CA ARG A 423 -22.15 40.67 -0.34
C ARG A 423 -21.77 40.33 1.11
N ARG A 424 -20.71 39.53 1.32
CA ARG A 424 -20.29 39.08 2.63
C ARG A 424 -19.42 40.12 3.34
N HIS A 425 -19.55 40.16 4.65
CA HIS A 425 -18.70 40.97 5.53
C HIS A 425 -17.81 40.05 6.35
N PHE A 426 -16.50 40.33 6.35
CA PHE A 426 -15.51 39.59 7.11
C PHE A 426 -14.93 40.50 8.20
N THR A 427 -14.75 39.95 9.38
CA THR A 427 -14.03 40.59 10.49
C THR A 427 -12.66 39.95 10.59
N ASP A 428 -11.60 40.75 10.51
CA ASP A 428 -10.21 40.28 10.64
C ASP A 428 -9.97 39.74 12.05
N ARG A 429 -9.49 38.49 12.16
CA ARG A 429 -9.17 37.84 13.44
C ARG A 429 -7.66 37.80 13.69
N GLY A 430 -6.85 38.31 12.77
CA GLY A 430 -5.41 38.54 12.94
C GLY A 430 -4.54 37.47 12.29
N GLU A 431 -3.22 37.54 12.55
CA GLU A 431 -2.23 36.60 12.01
C GLU A 431 -1.75 35.59 13.05
N TYR A 432 -1.69 34.32 12.63
CA TYR A 432 -1.31 33.18 13.46
C TYR A 432 -0.22 32.34 12.81
N ASP A 433 0.69 31.82 13.65
CA ASP A 433 1.63 30.77 13.27
C ASP A 433 0.96 29.41 13.48
N LEU A 434 0.54 28.77 12.39
CA LEU A 434 -0.17 27.50 12.45
C LEU A 434 0.83 26.36 12.64
N LYS A 435 0.61 25.51 13.66
CA LYS A 435 1.52 24.40 13.98
C LYS A 435 1.79 23.50 12.76
N GLY A 436 3.05 23.46 12.34
CA GLY A 436 3.53 22.62 11.23
C GLY A 436 3.30 23.20 9.84
N VAL A 437 2.81 24.43 9.73
CA VAL A 437 2.60 25.13 8.46
C VAL A 437 3.61 26.28 8.34
N PRO A 438 4.38 26.37 7.23
CA PRO A 438 5.28 27.50 7.00
C PRO A 438 4.53 28.84 6.86
N GLY A 439 5.12 29.89 7.41
CA GLY A 439 4.62 31.28 7.28
C GLY A 439 3.52 31.65 8.29
N ARG A 440 3.17 32.94 8.29
CA ARG A 440 2.07 33.49 9.10
C ARG A 440 0.79 33.54 8.28
N TRP A 441 -0.31 33.12 8.90
CA TRP A 441 -1.60 32.99 8.24
C TRP A 441 -2.61 33.93 8.86
N ARG A 442 -3.19 34.79 8.03
CA ARG A 442 -4.26 35.70 8.42
C ARG A 442 -5.62 35.04 8.25
N VAL A 443 -6.49 35.17 9.25
CA VAL A 443 -7.82 34.56 9.31
C VAL A 443 -8.89 35.56 9.69
#